data_AF-A0A3N5ZY93-F1
#
_entry.id   AF-A0A3N5ZY93-F1
#
_cell.length_a   1.000
_cell.length_b   1.000
_cell.length_c   1.000
_cell.angle_alpha   90.00
_cell.angle_beta   90.00
_cell.angle_gamma   90.00
#
_symmetry.space_group_name_H-M   'P 1'
#
loop_
_entity.id
_entity.type
_entity.pdbx_description
1 polymer ?
#
loop_
_entity_poly.entity_id
_entity_poly.type
_entity_poly.pdbx_seq_one_letter_code
_entity_poly.pdbx_strand_id
1 'polypeptide(L)'
;MKAKAKLVSSLLLGLLMSYQVLADTSQETSQAPSTEYDQFAHFIAGQPTGRSPWAALEQTPRWEEHARRCNQAWLRLERNQLSR
;
A
#
# COMPACT_ATOMS: atom_id res chain seq x y z
N MET A 1 0.84 -27.54 -51.53
CA MET A 1 1.38 -26.70 -50.43
C MET A 1 0.24 -26.00 -49.66
N LYS A 2 -0.52 -26.66 -48.77
CA LYS A 2 -1.61 -25.99 -48.00
C LYS A 2 -1.91 -26.60 -46.61
N ALA A 3 -0.94 -27.24 -45.94
CA ALA A 3 -1.17 -27.89 -44.63
C ALA A 3 -0.55 -27.15 -43.42
N LYS A 4 0.39 -26.22 -43.64
CA LYS A 4 1.17 -25.61 -42.53
C LYS A 4 0.55 -24.33 -41.94
N ALA A 5 -0.37 -23.67 -42.65
CA ALA A 5 -0.94 -22.39 -42.22
C ALA A 5 -2.05 -22.51 -41.14
N LYS A 6 -2.63 -23.70 -40.94
CA LYS A 6 -3.76 -23.88 -40.00
C LYS A 6 -3.32 -24.02 -38.54
N LEU A 7 -2.10 -24.51 -38.29
CA LEU A 7 -1.60 -24.77 -36.94
C LEU A 7 -1.16 -23.50 -36.19
N VAL A 8 -0.57 -22.54 -36.91
CA VAL A 8 -0.07 -21.29 -36.29
C VAL A 8 -1.23 -20.38 -35.86
N SER A 9 -2.34 -20.39 -36.61
CA SER A 9 -3.52 -19.58 -36.28
C SER A 9 -4.25 -20.07 -35.02
N SER A 10 -4.22 -21.37 -34.73
CA SER A 10 -4.84 -21.94 -33.53
C SER A 10 -4.03 -21.65 -32.26
N LEU A 11 -2.70 -21.57 -32.37
CA LEU A 11 -1.83 -21.25 -31.23
C LEU A 11 -1.96 -19.79 -30.81
N LEU A 12 -2.08 -18.86 -31.78
CA LEU A 12 -2.25 -17.43 -31.52
C LEU A 12 -3.58 -17.10 -30.85
N LEU A 13 -4.66 -17.80 -31.21
CA LEU A 13 -5.97 -17.62 -30.56
C LEU A 13 -5.96 -18.16 -29.12
N GLY A 14 -5.32 -19.31 -28.89
CA GLY A 14 -5.17 -19.88 -27.54
C GLY A 14 -4.34 -18.98 -26.61
N LEU A 15 -3.27 -18.38 -27.14
CA LEU A 15 -2.43 -17.44 -26.39
C LEU A 15 -3.22 -16.18 -26.01
N LEU A 16 -4.05 -15.64 -26.92
CA LEU A 16 -4.83 -14.43 -26.65
C LEU A 16 -5.89 -14.64 -25.55
N MET A 17 -6.48 -15.83 -25.46
CA MET A 17 -7.50 -16.16 -24.45
C MET A 17 -6.88 -16.41 -23.06
N SER A 18 -5.63 -16.90 -22.99
CA SER A 18 -4.93 -17.03 -21.70
C SER A 18 -4.54 -15.70 -21.05
N TYR A 19 -4.45 -14.61 -21.82
CA TYR A 19 -4.17 -13.28 -21.26
C TYR A 19 -5.39 -12.64 -20.57
N GLN A 20 -6.61 -13.01 -20.95
CA GLN A 20 -7.80 -12.37 -20.37
C GLN A 20 -8.15 -12.94 -18.99
N VAL A 21 -7.90 -14.22 -18.74
CA VAL A 21 -8.21 -14.88 -17.46
C VAL A 21 -7.30 -14.39 -16.31
N LEU A 22 -6.11 -13.86 -16.61
CA LEU A 22 -5.20 -13.35 -15.58
C LEU A 22 -5.49 -11.90 -15.16
N ALA A 23 -6.31 -11.18 -15.93
CA ALA A 23 -6.69 -9.80 -15.60
C ALA A 23 -7.86 -9.74 -14.59
N ASP A 24 -8.73 -10.75 -14.57
CA ASP A 24 -9.94 -10.74 -13.74
C ASP A 24 -9.71 -11.16 -12.27
N THR A 25 -8.56 -11.71 -11.91
CA THR A 25 -8.24 -12.10 -10.52
C THR A 25 -7.69 -10.98 -9.64
N SER A 26 -7.78 -9.71 -10.05
CA SER A 26 -7.19 -8.59 -9.32
C SER A 26 -8.18 -7.77 -8.48
N GLN A 27 -9.44 -8.16 -8.39
CA GLN A 27 -10.47 -7.32 -7.78
C GLN A 27 -11.19 -8.04 -6.63
N GLU A 28 -10.60 -7.94 -5.43
CA GLU A 28 -11.34 -7.72 -4.16
C GLU A 28 -10.38 -7.58 -2.95
N THR A 29 -9.32 -6.77 -3.08
CA THR A 29 -8.87 -6.03 -1.88
C THR A 29 -9.82 -4.87 -1.74
N SER A 30 -10.86 -5.05 -0.91
CA SER A 30 -11.76 -4.00 -0.46
C SER A 30 -10.94 -2.79 -0.05
N GLN A 31 -10.84 -1.79 -0.93
CA GLN A 31 -10.16 -0.52 -0.65
C GLN A 31 -10.95 0.13 0.47
N ALA A 32 -10.48 0.02 1.72
CA ALA A 32 -10.80 1.09 2.65
C ALA A 32 -10.36 2.40 1.97
N PRO A 33 -11.16 3.47 2.04
CA PRO A 33 -10.84 4.72 1.36
C PRO A 33 -9.42 5.11 1.76
N SER A 34 -8.55 5.41 0.79
CA SER A 34 -7.11 5.63 1.02
C SER A 34 -6.79 6.55 2.20
N THR A 35 -7.70 7.49 2.46
CA THR A 35 -7.71 8.39 3.62
C THR A 35 -7.66 7.69 4.98
N GLU A 36 -8.35 6.57 5.18
CA GLU A 36 -8.34 5.84 6.45
C GLU A 36 -6.98 5.18 6.70
N TYR A 37 -6.36 4.61 5.66
CA TYR A 37 -5.02 4.05 5.76
C TYR A 37 -3.98 5.14 6.02
N ASP A 38 -4.09 6.28 5.36
CA ASP A 38 -3.20 7.42 5.60
C ASP A 38 -3.33 7.93 7.04
N GLN A 39 -4.57 8.07 7.54
CA GLN A 39 -4.83 8.45 8.92
C GLN A 39 -4.26 7.43 9.92
N PHE A 40 -4.36 6.14 9.62
CA PHE A 40 -3.77 5.10 10.45
C PHE A 40 -2.26 5.16 10.45
N ALA A 41 -1.65 5.37 9.28
CA ALA A 41 -0.22 5.53 9.12
C ALA A 41 0.31 6.71 9.95
N HIS A 42 -0.40 7.85 9.92
CA HIS A 42 -0.07 8.99 10.78
C HIS A 42 -0.21 8.66 12.27
N PHE A 43 -1.29 7.98 12.67
CA PHE A 43 -1.50 7.56 14.05
C PHE A 43 -0.35 6.69 14.58
N ILE A 44 0.04 5.64 13.83
CA ILE A 44 1.14 4.75 14.24
C ILE A 44 2.50 5.45 14.21
N ALA A 45 2.69 6.41 13.29
CA ALA A 45 3.90 7.24 13.22
C ALA A 45 3.99 8.26 14.37
N GLY A 46 2.96 8.38 15.21
CA GLY A 46 2.92 9.38 16.29
C GLY A 46 2.70 10.79 15.78
N GLN A 47 2.05 10.95 14.61
CA GLN A 47 1.73 12.23 14.01
C GLN A 47 0.21 12.47 14.09
N PRO A 48 -0.26 13.45 14.87
CA PRO A 48 -1.68 13.73 14.97
C PRO A 48 -2.14 14.47 13.71
N THR A 49 -3.26 14.04 13.13
CA THR A 49 -3.88 14.72 11.96
C THR A 49 -5.12 15.52 12.36
N GLY A 50 -5.61 15.37 13.59
CA GLY A 50 -6.79 16.07 14.13
C GLY A 50 -8.14 15.64 13.53
N ARG A 51 -8.14 14.85 12.45
CA ARG A 51 -9.35 14.32 11.78
C ARG A 51 -9.39 12.79 11.74
N SER A 52 -8.53 12.14 12.53
CA SER A 52 -8.40 10.69 12.59
C SER A 52 -9.48 10.07 13.49
N PRO A 53 -9.99 8.87 13.16
CA PRO A 53 -10.93 8.15 14.02
C PRO A 53 -10.33 7.77 15.39
N TRP A 54 -9.01 7.90 15.55
CA TRP A 54 -8.28 7.67 16.80
C TRP A 54 -7.97 8.96 17.58
N ALA A 55 -8.55 10.12 17.21
CA ALA A 55 -8.28 11.40 17.85
C ALA A 55 -8.45 11.39 19.39
N ALA A 56 -9.38 10.57 19.92
CA ALA A 56 -9.53 10.39 21.36
C ALA A 56 -8.34 9.65 22.00
N LEU A 57 -7.76 8.67 21.30
CA LEU A 57 -6.56 7.95 21.75
C LEU A 57 -5.31 8.85 21.66
N GLU A 58 -5.26 9.73 20.66
CA GLU A 58 -4.17 10.72 20.49
C GLU A 58 -4.06 11.69 21.69
N GLN A 59 -5.12 11.86 22.48
CA GLN A 59 -5.12 12.71 23.68
C GLN A 59 -4.67 11.97 24.95
N THR A 60 -4.36 10.68 24.87
CA THR A 60 -3.96 9.91 26.04
C THR A 60 -2.48 10.11 26.37
N PRO A 61 -2.09 10.12 27.66
CA PRO A 61 -0.67 10.21 28.05
C PRO A 61 0.19 9.09 27.46
N ARG A 62 -0.42 7.91 27.25
CA ARG A 62 0.27 6.77 26.64
C ARG A 62 0.61 7.02 25.18
N TRP A 63 -0.30 7.62 24.43
CA TRP A 63 -0.04 7.96 23.04
C TRP A 63 0.94 9.13 22.91
N GLU A 64 0.87 10.13 23.80
CA GLU A 64 1.84 11.21 23.85
C GLU A 64 3.28 10.71 24.08
N GLU A 65 3.47 9.77 25.02
CA GLU A 65 4.74 9.09 25.22
C GLU A 65 5.20 8.33 23.96
N HIS A 66 4.28 7.65 23.27
CA HIS A 66 4.57 6.98 21.99
C HIS A 66 5.04 7.97 20.92
N ALA A 67 4.30 9.06 20.71
CA ALA A 67 4.65 10.10 19.74
C ALA A 67 6.03 10.72 20.03
N ARG A 68 6.33 10.98 21.31
CA ARG A 68 7.66 11.46 21.73
C ARG A 68 8.76 10.45 21.39
N ARG A 69 8.53 9.15 21.56
CA ARG A 69 9.52 8.10 21.19
C ARG A 69 9.75 8.04 19.68
N CYS A 70 8.69 8.11 18.87
CA CYS A 70 8.80 8.17 17.42
C CYS A 70 9.63 9.38 16.98
N ASN A 71 9.34 10.56 17.52
CA ASN A 71 10.08 11.78 17.22
C ASN A 71 11.57 11.65 17.60
N GLN A 72 11.87 11.09 18.78
CA GLN A 72 13.25 10.84 19.20
C GLN A 72 13.98 9.86 18.27
N ALA A 73 13.30 8.80 17.82
CA ALA A 73 13.87 7.84 16.88
C ALA A 73 14.18 8.52 15.54
N TRP A 74 13.28 9.36 15.05
CA TRP A 74 13.47 10.13 13.82
C TRP A 74 14.65 11.10 13.91
N LEU A 75 14.73 11.90 14.98
CA LEU A 75 15.85 12.82 15.20
C LEU A 75 17.21 12.13 15.29
N ARG A 76 17.25 10.91 15.86
CA ARG A 76 18.48 10.09 15.89
C ARG A 76 18.84 9.60 14.50
N LEU A 77 17.85 9.16 13.72
CA LEU A 77 18.07 8.73 12.34
C LEU A 77 18.64 9.89 11.50
N GLU A 78 18.01 11.06 11.58
CA GLU A 78 18.42 12.27 10.85
C GLU A 78 19.86 12.66 11.18
N ARG A 79 20.21 12.74 12.47
CA ARG A 79 21.56 13.07 12.93
C ARG A 79 22.62 12.06 12.48
N ASN A 80 22.26 10.78 12.41
CA ASN A 80 23.25 9.73 12.17
C ASN A 80 23.43 9.41 10.68
N GLN A 81 22.38 9.55 9.88
CA GLN A 81 22.32 9.03 8.51
C GLN A 81 22.06 10.10 7.45
N LEU A 82 21.41 11.22 7.80
CA LEU A 82 20.94 12.20 6.81
C LEU A 82 21.73 13.51 6.84
N SER A 83 22.51 13.79 7.89
CA SER A 83 23.33 15.01 8.00
C SER A 83 24.77 14.85 7.50
N ARG A 84 25.06 13.81 6.70
CA ARG A 84 26.36 13.58 6.04
C ARG A 84 26.25 13.89 4.57
#